data_AF-E6W354-F1
#
_entry.id   AF-E6W354-F1
#
_cell.length_a   1.000
_cell.length_b   1.000
_cell.length_c   1.000
_cell.angle_alpha   90.00
_cell.angle_beta   90.00
_cell.angle_gamma   90.00
#
_symmetry.space_group_name_H-M   'P 1'
#
loop_
_entity.id
_entity.type
_entity.pdbx_description
1 polymer ?
#
loop_
_entity_poly.entity_id
_entity_poly.type
_entity_poly.pdbx_seq_one_letter_code
_entity_poly.pdbx_strand_id
1 'polypeptide(L)'
;MRSLFRIIAILMFVCIVPVYSMASFVFQEEGRYASPREICVVQLKISPKGGFSQLFIEDHVGGLVHVADDVTGFLWLDGGSLIFSSSPIYGKPGVFELICSYDDLTLITLMASENIYSAYPDGADYFELKEIVDGKLWFYYGADVETIDFNNFRIEANLRWLMLSESCWKKRQGDKCNFR
;
A
#
# COMPACT_ATOMS: atom_id res chain seq x y z
N MET A 1 -2.27 71.38 -11.75
CA MET A 1 -2.99 70.11 -11.98
C MET A 1 -2.05 69.11 -12.65
N ARG A 2 -1.44 68.21 -11.87
CA ARG A 2 -0.67 67.06 -12.41
C ARG A 2 -1.08 65.85 -11.59
N SER A 3 -1.95 65.03 -12.17
CA SER A 3 -2.50 63.82 -11.56
C SER A 3 -1.48 62.70 -11.68
N LEU A 4 -0.99 62.21 -10.53
CA LEU A 4 -0.10 61.05 -10.42
C LEU A 4 -0.96 59.77 -10.40
N PHE A 5 -0.99 59.06 -11.52
CA PHE A 5 -1.46 57.66 -11.55
C PHE A 5 -0.33 56.75 -11.09
N ARG A 6 -0.42 56.22 -9.86
CA ARG A 6 0.44 55.12 -9.39
C ARG A 6 -0.23 53.79 -9.72
N ILE A 7 0.34 53.06 -10.68
CA ILE A 7 -0.03 51.67 -11.00
C ILE A 7 0.61 50.78 -9.94
N ILE A 8 -0.22 50.11 -9.13
CA ILE A 8 0.21 49.09 -8.18
C ILE A 8 0.29 47.77 -8.97
N ALA A 9 1.52 47.34 -9.30
CA ALA A 9 1.78 46.03 -9.86
C ALA A 9 1.77 45.00 -8.73
N ILE A 10 0.69 44.22 -8.62
CA ILE A 10 0.61 43.06 -7.73
C ILE A 10 1.39 41.93 -8.40
N LEU A 11 2.63 41.73 -7.95
CA LEU A 11 3.45 40.58 -8.33
C LEU A 11 2.85 39.34 -7.64
N MET A 12 2.03 38.58 -8.37
CA MET A 12 1.62 37.24 -7.93
C MET A 12 2.83 36.32 -8.03
N PHE A 13 3.56 36.19 -6.92
CA PHE A 13 4.58 35.18 -6.75
C PHE A 13 3.87 33.83 -6.62
N VAL A 14 3.65 33.17 -7.75
CA VAL A 14 3.17 31.79 -7.79
C VAL A 14 4.32 30.94 -7.23
N CYS A 15 4.24 30.62 -5.93
CA CYS A 15 5.09 29.62 -5.32
C CYS A 15 4.76 28.26 -5.96
N ILE A 16 5.49 27.92 -7.02
CA ILE A 16 5.54 26.56 -7.54
C ILE A 16 6.33 25.77 -6.50
N VAL A 17 5.64 25.21 -5.51
CA VAL A 17 6.23 24.22 -4.61
C VAL A 17 6.53 22.99 -5.47
N PRO A 18 7.81 22.59 -5.62
CA PRO A 18 8.13 21.34 -6.29
C PRO A 18 7.51 20.20 -5.47
N VAL A 19 6.49 19.56 -6.04
CA VAL A 19 5.97 18.29 -5.52
C VAL A 19 7.03 17.25 -5.85
N TYR A 20 7.98 17.05 -4.95
CA TYR A 20 8.86 15.89 -5.00
C TYR A 20 7.99 14.68 -4.69
N SER A 21 7.57 13.95 -5.72
CA SER A 21 7.04 12.59 -5.55
C SER A 21 8.19 11.74 -5.01
N MET A 22 8.24 11.56 -3.69
CA MET A 22 9.18 10.63 -3.08
C MET A 22 8.78 9.22 -3.50
N ALA A 23 9.68 8.51 -4.17
CA ALA A 23 9.52 7.09 -4.40
C ALA A 23 9.61 6.39 -3.04
N SER A 24 8.52 5.74 -2.61
CA SER A 24 8.55 4.88 -1.43
C SER A 24 8.95 3.48 -1.84
N PHE A 25 9.98 2.95 -1.18
CA PHE A 25 10.49 1.60 -1.41
C PHE A 25 9.69 0.58 -0.59
N VAL A 26 9.49 -0.60 -1.17
CA VAL A 26 8.88 -1.75 -0.51
C VAL A 26 9.92 -2.45 0.37
N PHE A 27 9.54 -2.77 1.59
CA PHE A 27 10.32 -3.58 2.53
C PHE A 27 9.91 -5.05 2.42
N GLN A 28 10.91 -5.94 2.39
CA GLN A 28 10.73 -7.40 2.31
C GLN A 28 11.62 -8.17 3.29
N GLU A 29 12.48 -7.47 4.05
CA GLU A 29 13.44 -8.08 4.96
C GLU A 29 12.91 -8.12 6.40
N GLU A 30 13.33 -9.13 7.16
CA GLU A 30 13.00 -9.21 8.58
C GLU A 30 13.49 -7.96 9.31
N GLY A 31 12.63 -7.42 10.17
CA GLY A 31 12.95 -6.17 10.86
C GLY A 31 11.77 -5.60 11.60
N ARG A 32 12.04 -4.50 12.32
CA ARG A 32 11.03 -3.74 13.05
C ARG A 32 11.04 -2.30 12.53
N TYR A 33 9.90 -1.82 12.05
CA TYR A 33 9.77 -0.59 11.30
C TYR A 33 8.67 0.26 11.92
N ALA A 34 9.02 1.43 12.44
CA ALA A 34 8.04 2.39 12.92
C ALA A 34 7.37 3.10 11.75
N SER A 35 6.08 3.40 11.89
CA SER A 35 5.38 4.32 11.01
C SER A 35 6.04 5.72 11.04
N PRO A 36 5.93 6.53 9.97
CA PRO A 36 6.48 7.89 9.95
C PRO A 36 5.99 8.81 11.08
N ARG A 37 4.84 8.49 11.67
CA ARG A 37 4.24 9.22 12.81
C ARG A 37 4.49 8.54 14.16
N GLU A 38 5.21 7.42 14.17
CA GLU A 38 5.48 6.61 15.36
C GLU A 38 4.20 6.12 16.11
N ILE A 39 3.07 6.05 15.40
CA ILE A 39 1.77 5.59 15.94
C ILE A 39 1.68 4.07 15.93
N CYS A 40 2.19 3.45 14.87
CA CYS A 40 2.29 2.00 14.76
C CYS A 40 3.74 1.59 14.60
N VAL A 41 4.00 0.34 14.97
CA VAL A 41 5.22 -0.37 14.62
C VAL A 41 4.83 -1.67 13.93
N VAL A 42 5.49 -1.98 12.83
CA VAL A 42 5.37 -3.29 12.19
C VAL A 42 6.63 -4.09 12.40
N GLN A 43 6.48 -5.40 12.56
CA GLN A 43 7.59 -6.33 12.62
C GLN A 43 7.38 -7.41 11.56
N LEU A 44 8.28 -7.47 10.58
CA LEU A 44 8.33 -8.54 9.61
C LEU A 44 9.24 -9.65 10.17
N LYS A 45 8.73 -10.89 10.22
CA LYS A 45 9.48 -12.09 10.60
C LYS A 45 9.23 -13.21 9.61
N ILE A 46 10.16 -14.14 9.51
CA ILE A 46 9.91 -15.41 8.85
C ILE A 46 9.33 -16.41 9.84
N SER A 47 8.17 -16.99 9.49
CA SER A 47 7.52 -18.04 10.25
C SER A 47 8.44 -19.27 10.35
N PRO A 48 8.81 -19.72 11.56
CA PRO A 48 9.68 -20.88 11.73
C PRO A 48 9.03 -22.19 11.27
N LYS A 49 7.69 -22.21 11.12
CA LYS A 49 6.92 -23.41 10.79
C LYS A 49 6.60 -23.57 9.30
N GLY A 50 6.97 -22.60 8.46
CA GLY A 50 6.66 -22.66 7.03
C GLY A 50 7.55 -21.82 6.13
N GLY A 51 8.46 -21.01 6.69
CA GLY A 51 9.37 -20.18 5.89
C GLY A 51 8.69 -19.00 5.19
N PHE A 52 7.43 -18.70 5.51
CA PHE A 52 6.70 -17.56 4.95
C PHE A 52 6.79 -16.33 5.84
N SER A 53 6.67 -15.15 5.24
CA SER A 53 6.75 -13.87 5.95
C SER A 53 5.47 -13.56 6.73
N GLN A 54 5.60 -13.08 7.96
CA GLN A 54 4.52 -12.63 8.82
C GLN A 54 4.75 -11.18 9.25
N LEU A 55 3.76 -10.33 9.02
CA LEU A 55 3.79 -8.93 9.43
C LEU A 55 2.93 -8.75 10.68
N PHE A 56 3.60 -8.61 11.82
CA PHE A 56 2.98 -8.28 13.10
C PHE A 56 2.83 -6.77 13.18
N ILE A 57 1.63 -6.29 13.44
CA ILE A 57 1.32 -4.86 13.51
C ILE A 57 0.97 -4.57 14.97
N GLU A 58 1.71 -3.64 15.55
CA GLU A 58 1.59 -3.19 16.93
C GLU A 58 1.17 -1.72 16.98
N ASP A 59 0.34 -1.37 17.96
CA ASP A 59 -0.05 0.01 18.25
C ASP A 59 1.05 0.79 19.00
N HIS A 60 0.78 2.05 19.31
CA HIS A 60 1.71 2.97 19.97
C HIS A 60 2.07 2.57 21.41
N VAL A 61 1.32 1.66 22.05
CA VAL A 61 1.63 1.13 23.38
C VAL A 61 2.23 -0.28 23.32
N GLY A 62 2.48 -0.80 22.12
CA GLY A 62 3.07 -2.13 21.89
C GLY A 62 2.08 -3.29 21.95
N GLY A 63 0.77 -3.00 21.90
CA GLY A 63 -0.27 -4.01 21.78
C GLY A 63 -0.32 -4.59 20.37
N LEU A 64 -0.33 -5.91 20.25
CA LEU A 64 -0.51 -6.58 18.95
C LEU A 64 -1.95 -6.39 18.47
N VAL A 65 -2.12 -5.79 17.30
CA VAL A 65 -3.44 -5.43 16.75
C VAL A 65 -3.82 -6.22 15.51
N HIS A 66 -2.83 -6.62 14.70
CA HIS A 66 -3.07 -7.41 13.50
C HIS A 66 -1.85 -8.27 13.17
N VAL A 67 -2.11 -9.41 12.52
CA VAL A 67 -1.08 -10.25 11.93
C VAL A 67 -1.52 -10.54 10.51
N ALA A 68 -0.68 -10.17 9.54
CA ALA A 68 -0.85 -10.55 8.15
C ALA A 68 0.15 -11.68 7.84
N ASP A 69 -0.38 -12.79 7.34
CA ASP A 69 0.43 -13.92 6.91
C ASP A 69 0.78 -13.80 5.43
N ASP A 70 1.89 -14.45 5.08
CA ASP A 70 2.41 -14.59 3.72
C ASP A 70 2.64 -13.26 3.00
N VAL A 71 3.19 -12.29 3.73
CA VAL A 71 3.39 -10.93 3.22
C VAL A 71 4.49 -10.91 2.16
N THR A 72 4.15 -10.46 0.96
CA THR A 72 5.07 -10.36 -0.18
C THR A 72 5.77 -9.00 -0.26
N GLY A 73 5.29 -8.02 0.50
CA GLY A 73 5.94 -6.72 0.68
C GLY A 73 5.04 -5.74 1.42
N PHE A 74 5.65 -4.72 2.02
CA PHE A 74 4.92 -3.62 2.63
C PHE A 74 5.67 -2.29 2.48
N LEU A 75 4.98 -1.18 2.66
CA LEU A 75 5.56 0.17 2.70
C LEU A 75 4.73 1.08 3.59
N TRP A 76 5.34 2.19 4.02
CA TRP A 76 4.64 3.26 4.72
C TRP A 76 4.31 4.41 3.76
N LEU A 77 3.10 4.95 3.91
CA LEU A 77 2.74 6.27 3.38
C LEU A 77 3.13 7.34 4.39
N ASP A 78 3.50 8.53 3.92
CA ASP A 78 3.83 9.69 4.76
C ASP A 78 2.70 10.07 5.74
N GLY A 79 1.46 9.74 5.38
CA GLY A 79 0.27 9.92 6.22
C GLY A 79 0.18 9.00 7.44
N GLY A 80 1.10 8.04 7.59
CA GLY A 80 1.08 7.04 8.66
C GLY A 80 0.29 5.76 8.33
N SER A 81 -0.20 5.61 7.10
CA SER A 81 -0.82 4.35 6.65
C SER A 81 0.23 3.34 6.20
N LEU A 82 -0.03 2.07 6.45
CA LEU A 82 0.74 0.94 5.96
C LEU A 82 0.05 0.35 4.73
N ILE A 83 0.76 0.20 3.62
CA ILE A 83 0.30 -0.63 2.50
C ILE A 83 1.06 -1.95 2.55
N PHE A 84 0.37 -3.08 2.39
CA PHE A 84 1.01 -4.39 2.27
C PHE A 84 0.27 -5.29 1.28
N SER A 85 0.97 -6.27 0.73
CA SER A 85 0.37 -7.36 -0.04
C SER A 85 0.62 -8.71 0.62
N SER A 86 -0.34 -9.61 0.48
CA SER A 86 -0.24 -10.99 0.96
C SER A 86 -0.45 -11.98 -0.19
N SER A 87 0.21 -13.13 -0.07
CA SER A 87 0.18 -14.26 -0.99
C SER A 87 -0.90 -15.29 -0.57
N PRO A 88 -1.42 -16.08 -1.52
CA PRO A 88 -2.55 -16.98 -1.30
C PRO A 88 -2.19 -18.31 -0.59
N ILE A 89 -0.92 -18.58 -0.29
CA ILE A 89 -0.52 -19.90 0.26
C ILE A 89 -0.88 -20.00 1.75
N TYR A 90 -0.54 -18.98 2.53
CA TYR A 90 -0.83 -18.94 3.97
C TYR A 90 -1.64 -17.71 4.38
N GLY A 91 -1.77 -16.72 3.50
CA GLY A 91 -2.48 -15.47 3.76
C GLY A 91 -3.80 -15.36 3.02
N LYS A 92 -4.51 -14.25 3.30
CA LYS A 92 -5.62 -13.80 2.48
C LYS A 92 -5.05 -12.94 1.34
N PRO A 93 -5.07 -13.40 0.08
CA PRO A 93 -4.41 -12.69 -1.00
C PRO A 93 -5.07 -11.35 -1.29
N GLY A 94 -4.25 -10.34 -1.50
CA GLY A 94 -4.72 -9.00 -1.84
C GLY A 94 -3.68 -7.93 -1.61
N VAL A 95 -4.10 -6.70 -1.87
CA VAL A 95 -3.42 -5.47 -1.49
C VAL A 95 -4.28 -4.78 -0.44
N PHE A 96 -3.67 -4.48 0.69
CA PHE A 96 -4.34 -3.94 1.86
C PHE A 96 -3.70 -2.64 2.29
N GLU A 97 -4.51 -1.84 2.95
CA GLU A 97 -4.10 -0.65 3.62
C GLU A 97 -4.55 -0.68 5.07
N LEU A 98 -3.63 -0.42 5.98
CA LEU A 98 -3.94 -0.23 7.38
C LEU A 98 -3.64 1.22 7.78
N ILE A 99 -4.70 1.94 8.11
CA ILE A 99 -4.61 3.31 8.61
C ILE A 99 -4.32 3.26 10.11
N CYS A 100 -3.14 3.74 10.50
CA CYS A 100 -2.77 3.89 11.89
C CYS A 100 -3.23 5.24 12.44
N SER A 101 -4.10 5.20 13.46
CA SER A 101 -4.42 6.36 14.27
C SER A 101 -4.33 6.01 15.76
N TYR A 102 -4.24 7.01 16.64
CA TYR A 102 -4.19 6.77 18.08
C TYR A 102 -5.47 6.13 18.62
N ASP A 103 -6.61 6.45 18.01
CA ASP A 103 -7.93 6.06 18.52
C ASP A 103 -8.50 4.82 17.83
N ASP A 104 -8.11 4.56 16.59
CA ASP A 104 -8.64 3.47 15.77
C ASP A 104 -7.64 2.97 14.72
N LEU A 105 -7.74 1.68 14.39
CA LEU A 105 -6.97 1.01 13.35
C LEU A 105 -7.94 0.48 12.31
N THR A 106 -7.88 1.05 11.11
CA THR A 106 -8.78 0.67 10.02
C THR A 106 -8.01 -0.11 8.97
N LEU A 107 -8.37 -1.38 8.78
CA LEU A 107 -7.91 -2.20 7.66
C LEU A 107 -8.88 -2.05 6.47
N ILE A 108 -8.33 -1.70 5.31
CA ILE A 108 -9.04 -1.49 4.05
C ILE A 108 -8.46 -2.47 3.03
N THR A 109 -9.32 -3.18 2.32
CA THR A 109 -8.91 -3.98 1.16
C THR A 109 -8.91 -3.09 -0.08
N LEU A 110 -7.73 -2.82 -0.65
CA LEU A 110 -7.58 -2.05 -1.89
C LEU A 110 -7.80 -2.93 -3.11
N MET A 111 -7.32 -4.18 -3.04
CA MET A 111 -7.52 -5.19 -4.06
C MET A 111 -7.66 -6.56 -3.41
N ALA A 112 -8.66 -7.33 -3.85
CA ALA A 112 -8.89 -8.71 -3.41
C ALA A 112 -8.66 -9.66 -4.58
N SER A 113 -8.36 -10.92 -4.30
CA SER A 113 -8.36 -11.98 -5.31
C SER A 113 -9.76 -12.12 -5.95
N GLU A 114 -9.78 -12.33 -7.27
CA GLU A 114 -11.02 -12.62 -8.00
C GLU A 114 -11.20 -14.13 -8.26
N ASN A 115 -10.12 -14.92 -8.20
CA ASN A 115 -10.15 -16.37 -8.45
C ASN A 115 -10.26 -17.15 -7.14
N ILE A 116 -11.49 -17.51 -6.77
CA ILE A 116 -11.78 -18.27 -5.55
C ILE A 116 -12.35 -19.64 -5.91
N TYR A 117 -11.75 -20.70 -5.40
CA TYR A 117 -12.21 -22.09 -5.59
C TYR A 117 -11.81 -22.96 -4.40
N SER A 118 -12.21 -24.24 -4.40
CA SER A 118 -12.14 -25.09 -3.20
C SER A 118 -10.74 -25.28 -2.61
N ALA A 119 -9.69 -25.23 -3.45
CA ALA A 119 -8.31 -25.31 -2.97
C ALA A 119 -7.81 -24.00 -2.34
N TYR A 120 -8.40 -22.86 -2.75
CA TYR A 120 -8.05 -21.51 -2.28
C TYR A 120 -9.31 -20.74 -1.89
N PRO A 121 -9.88 -21.01 -0.70
CA PRO A 121 -11.15 -20.40 -0.26
C PRO A 121 -11.04 -18.89 -0.04
N ASP A 122 -9.83 -18.37 0.22
CA ASP A 122 -9.55 -16.95 0.36
C ASP A 122 -9.09 -16.28 -0.95
N GLY A 123 -8.87 -17.06 -2.00
CA GLY A 123 -8.42 -16.62 -3.31
C GLY A 123 -7.08 -17.23 -3.75
N ALA A 124 -6.86 -17.35 -5.05
CA ALA A 124 -5.66 -17.92 -5.66
C ALA A 124 -4.76 -16.87 -6.34
N ASP A 125 -5.21 -15.63 -6.45
CA ASP A 125 -4.45 -14.56 -7.08
C ASP A 125 -3.19 -14.22 -6.25
N TYR A 126 -2.10 -13.88 -6.93
CA TYR A 126 -0.85 -13.45 -6.32
C TYR A 126 -0.63 -11.95 -6.53
N PHE A 127 -0.25 -11.26 -5.45
CA PHE A 127 0.06 -9.84 -5.45
C PHE A 127 1.45 -9.61 -4.86
N GLU A 128 2.29 -8.80 -5.51
CA GLU A 128 3.61 -8.40 -5.00
C GLU A 128 3.79 -6.89 -5.16
N LEU A 129 3.82 -6.15 -4.05
CA LEU A 129 4.11 -4.72 -4.07
C LEU A 129 5.48 -4.44 -4.69
N LYS A 130 5.55 -3.37 -5.51
CA LYS A 130 6.80 -2.92 -6.13
C LYS A 130 7.26 -1.57 -5.58
N GLU A 131 6.45 -0.54 -5.75
CA GLU A 131 6.81 0.84 -5.39
C GLU A 131 5.59 1.77 -5.41
N ILE A 132 5.75 2.97 -4.86
CA ILE A 132 4.85 4.10 -5.13
C ILE A 132 5.62 5.17 -5.90
N VAL A 133 5.09 5.58 -7.05
CA VAL A 133 5.62 6.70 -7.84
C VAL A 133 4.47 7.47 -8.49
N ASP A 134 4.53 8.81 -8.44
CA ASP A 134 3.52 9.71 -9.00
C ASP A 134 2.08 9.42 -8.51
N GLY A 135 1.94 9.10 -7.22
CA GLY A 135 0.64 8.78 -6.59
C GLY A 135 0.02 7.45 -7.03
N LYS A 136 0.78 6.62 -7.74
CA LYS A 136 0.38 5.27 -8.15
C LYS A 136 1.08 4.25 -7.28
N LEU A 137 0.30 3.33 -6.72
CA LEU A 137 0.81 2.11 -6.12
C LEU A 137 0.99 1.08 -7.22
N TRP A 138 2.23 0.70 -7.49
CA TRP A 138 2.60 -0.31 -8.46
C TRP A 138 2.80 -1.66 -7.79
N PHE A 139 2.28 -2.71 -8.42
CA PHE A 139 2.39 -4.09 -7.93
C PHE A 139 2.36 -5.07 -9.10
N TYR A 140 2.98 -6.23 -8.93
CA TYR A 140 2.84 -7.35 -9.87
C TYR A 140 1.60 -8.18 -9.50
N TYR A 141 0.89 -8.68 -10.51
CA TYR A 141 -0.34 -9.44 -10.38
C TYR A 141 -0.31 -10.72 -11.23
N GLY A 142 -0.78 -11.83 -10.66
CA GLY A 142 -1.08 -13.07 -11.38
C GLY A 142 -2.37 -13.68 -10.88
N ALA A 143 -3.23 -14.15 -11.79
CA ALA A 143 -4.59 -14.60 -11.45
C ALA A 143 -4.66 -15.93 -10.67
N ASP A 144 -3.65 -16.79 -10.82
CA ASP A 144 -3.63 -18.10 -10.16
C ASP A 144 -2.20 -18.50 -9.84
N VAL A 145 -1.88 -18.57 -8.55
CA VAL A 145 -0.55 -18.91 -8.02
C VAL A 145 0.00 -20.24 -8.53
N GLU A 146 -0.86 -21.20 -8.87
CA GLU A 146 -0.44 -22.51 -9.37
C GLU A 146 0.10 -22.44 -10.80
N THR A 147 -0.22 -21.38 -11.53
CA THR A 147 0.15 -21.20 -12.94
C THR A 147 1.26 -20.17 -13.15
N ILE A 148 1.67 -19.47 -12.09
CA ILE A 148 2.69 -18.41 -12.18
C ILE A 148 4.08 -19.01 -12.36
N ASP A 149 4.76 -18.62 -13.43
CA ASP A 149 6.22 -18.79 -13.56
C ASP A 149 6.94 -17.62 -12.88
N PHE A 150 7.38 -17.82 -11.64
CA PHE A 150 8.06 -16.80 -10.85
C PHE A 150 9.38 -16.30 -11.46
N ASN A 151 9.99 -17.04 -12.39
CA ASN A 151 11.18 -16.56 -13.10
C ASN A 151 10.83 -15.46 -14.11
N ASN A 152 9.61 -15.48 -14.64
CA ASN A 152 9.09 -14.53 -15.63
C ASN A 152 7.94 -13.67 -15.08
N PHE A 153 7.68 -13.74 -13.77
CA PHE A 153 6.56 -13.03 -13.16
C PHE A 153 6.80 -11.52 -13.08
N ARG A 154 8.02 -11.09 -12.75
CA ARG A 154 8.40 -9.69 -12.52
C ARG A 154 8.71 -8.95 -13.83
N ILE A 155 7.73 -8.93 -14.74
CA ILE A 155 7.80 -8.28 -16.05
C ILE A 155 6.66 -7.26 -16.21
N GLU A 156 6.80 -6.37 -17.19
CA GLU A 156 5.83 -5.29 -17.45
C GLU A 156 4.41 -5.82 -17.73
N ALA A 157 4.28 -6.99 -18.38
CA ALA A 157 2.97 -7.59 -18.68
C ALA A 157 2.14 -7.94 -17.42
N ASN A 158 2.80 -8.18 -16.28
CA ASN A 158 2.16 -8.49 -15.00
C ASN A 158 2.12 -7.28 -14.06
N LEU A 159 2.73 -6.17 -14.46
CA LEU A 159 2.75 -4.95 -13.68
C LEU A 159 1.39 -4.24 -13.77
N ARG A 160 0.84 -3.87 -12.63
CA ARG A 160 -0.43 -3.17 -12.48
C ARG A 160 -0.23 -1.97 -11.56
N TRP A 161 -1.19 -1.06 -11.58
CA TRP A 161 -1.19 0.08 -10.67
C TRP A 161 -2.59 0.46 -10.23
N LEU A 162 -2.67 1.14 -9.09
CA LEU A 162 -3.87 1.82 -8.63
C LEU A 162 -3.53 3.24 -8.18
N MET A 163 -4.48 4.17 -8.37
CA MET A 163 -4.33 5.54 -7.85
C MET A 163 -4.63 5.54 -6.35
N LEU A 164 -3.66 6.00 -5.57
CA LEU A 164 -3.88 6.36 -4.16
C LEU A 164 -4.52 7.76 -4.10
N SER A 165 -5.74 7.89 -4.61
CA SER A 165 -6.51 9.15 -4.54
C SER A 165 -7.52 9.08 -3.41
N GLU A 166 -7.77 10.19 -2.69
CA GLU A 166 -8.77 10.29 -1.60
C GLU A 166 -10.17 9.72 -1.94
N SER A 167 -10.52 9.63 -3.23
CA SER A 167 -11.79 9.07 -3.69
C SER A 167 -11.93 7.55 -3.56
N CYS A 168 -10.84 6.75 -3.58
CA CYS A 168 -10.95 5.32 -3.31
C CYS A 168 -11.30 5.03 -1.84
N TRP A 169 -10.91 5.93 -0.94
CA TRP A 169 -11.09 5.83 0.51
C TRP A 169 -12.50 6.19 0.98
N LYS A 170 -13.22 7.00 0.19
CA LYS A 170 -14.62 7.37 0.50
C LYS A 170 -15.62 6.28 0.14
N LYS A 171 -15.22 5.25 -0.61
CA LYS A 171 -16.08 4.11 -0.95
C LYS A 171 -15.95 2.99 0.09
N ARG A 172 -16.59 3.19 1.25
CA ARG A 172 -16.81 2.08 2.20
C ARG A 172 -17.83 1.10 1.60
N GLN A 173 -17.45 -0.18 1.53
CA GLN A 173 -18.28 -1.35 1.19
C GLN A 173 -19.19 -1.22 -0.04
N GLY A 174 -18.76 -1.75 -1.18
CA GLY A 174 -19.66 -2.15 -2.27
C GLY A 174 -19.29 -1.64 -3.67
N ASP A 175 -18.50 -0.58 -3.78
CA ASP A 175 -18.11 -0.01 -5.07
C ASP A 175 -16.65 -0.28 -5.40
N LYS A 176 -16.40 -1.00 -6.52
CA LYS A 176 -15.05 -1.24 -7.04
C LYS A 176 -14.35 0.08 -7.39
N CYS A 177 -13.07 0.23 -7.00
CA CYS A 177 -12.20 1.26 -7.56
C CYS A 177 -12.00 0.99 -9.07
N ASN A 178 -11.89 2.04 -9.90
CA ASN A 178 -11.63 1.83 -11.33
C ASN A 178 -10.17 1.44 -11.54
N PHE A 179 -9.96 0.21 -12.01
CA PHE A 179 -8.64 -0.39 -12.25
C PHE A 179 -8.23 -0.19 -13.73
N ARG A 180 -6.93 -0.03 -14.01
CA ARG A 180 -6.37 -0.01 -15.37
C ARG A 180 -5.05 -0.76 -15.46
#